data_AF-A0A6D2HJK0-F1
#
_entry.id   AF-A0A6D2HJK0-F1
#
_cell.length_a   1.000
_cell.length_b   1.000
_cell.length_c   1.000
_cell.angle_alpha   90.00
_cell.angle_beta   90.00
_cell.angle_gamma   90.00
#
_symmetry.space_group_name_H-M   'P 1'
#
loop_
_entity.id
_entity.type
_entity.pdbx_description
1 polymer ?
#
loop_
_entity_poly.entity_id
_entity_poly.type
_entity_poly.pdbx_seq_one_letter_code
_entity_poly.pdbx_strand_id
1 'polypeptide(L)'
;MAGWDRISELPESLLTHVLSYLPTKDSVKTSVLSKRWESVWRRVPGLDLKYNDFPEEFPPHDQSLESLVNKFLESNKESRMQTFKIQFEYEQCDDDQLVVWIDKAVDRGVQHLYVETEKAPNITQSIYTSNTLVSLTLLSVGLESPKNVVSLPCLKMMHIEDV
;
A
#
# COMPACT_ATOMS: atom_id res chain seq x y z
N MET A 1 9.11 -31.26 24.90
CA MET A 1 7.89 -31.32 24.06
C MET A 1 7.72 -29.94 23.45
N ALA A 2 7.72 -29.82 22.13
CA ALA A 2 7.44 -28.54 21.48
C ALA A 2 6.01 -28.12 21.85
N GLY A 3 5.83 -26.89 22.34
CA GLY A 3 4.50 -26.36 22.63
C GLY A 3 3.67 -26.31 21.35
N TRP A 4 2.39 -26.67 21.42
CA TRP A 4 1.48 -26.57 20.29
C TRP A 4 1.30 -25.11 19.87
N ASP A 5 1.64 -24.80 18.62
CA ASP A 5 1.45 -23.48 18.02
C ASP A 5 0.00 -23.30 17.58
N ARG A 6 -0.84 -22.91 18.55
CA ARG A 6 -2.27 -22.64 18.32
C ARG A 6 -2.53 -21.47 17.37
N ILE A 7 -1.57 -20.55 17.21
CA ILE A 7 -1.74 -19.40 16.32
C ILE A 7 -1.63 -19.88 14.87
N SER A 8 -0.66 -20.76 14.58
CA SER A 8 -0.52 -21.37 13.25
C SER A 8 -1.68 -22.29 12.85
N GLU A 9 -2.57 -22.68 13.77
CA GLU A 9 -3.79 -23.45 13.47
C GLU A 9 -5.00 -22.58 13.10
N LEU A 10 -4.97 -21.28 13.37
CA LEU A 10 -6.09 -20.38 13.05
C LEU A 10 -6.37 -20.35 11.54
N PRO A 11 -7.62 -20.21 11.07
CA PRO A 11 -7.95 -19.97 9.66
C PRO A 11 -7.26 -18.73 9.09
N GLU A 12 -6.97 -18.73 7.78
CA GLU A 12 -6.27 -17.61 7.13
C GLU A 12 -7.02 -16.29 7.29
N SER A 13 -8.36 -16.30 7.26
CA SER A 13 -9.18 -15.10 7.46
C SER A 13 -8.97 -14.48 8.83
N LEU A 14 -8.82 -15.28 9.89
CA LEU A 14 -8.52 -14.78 11.23
C LEU A 14 -7.10 -14.25 11.33
N LEU A 15 -6.13 -14.92 10.69
CA LEU A 15 -4.76 -14.43 10.64
C LEU A 15 -4.68 -13.09 9.90
N THR A 16 -5.33 -12.96 8.73
CA THR A 16 -5.41 -11.70 7.99
C THR A 16 -6.10 -10.61 8.81
N HIS A 17 -7.16 -10.96 9.56
CA HIS A 17 -7.82 -10.03 10.45
C HIS A 17 -6.91 -9.55 11.57
N VAL A 18 -6.16 -10.44 12.23
CA VAL A 18 -5.17 -10.08 13.25
C VAL A 18 -4.08 -9.18 12.66
N LEU A 19 -3.50 -9.55 11.51
CA LEU A 19 -2.46 -8.75 10.85
C LEU A 19 -2.98 -7.39 10.36
N SER A 20 -4.29 -7.24 10.08
CA SER A 20 -4.87 -5.95 9.68
C SER A 20 -4.84 -4.89 10.79
N TYR A 21 -4.62 -5.30 12.04
CA TYR A 21 -4.44 -4.40 13.18
C TYR A 21 -2.99 -4.02 13.46
N LEU A 22 -2.03 -4.67 12.79
CA LEU A 22 -0.61 -4.40 12.98
C LEU A 22 -0.11 -3.36 11.96
N PRO A 23 0.92 -2.57 12.31
CA PRO A 23 1.68 -1.82 11.32
C PRO A 23 2.21 -2.76 10.22
N THR A 24 2.25 -2.29 8.97
CA THR A 24 2.67 -3.11 7.82
C THR A 24 4.01 -3.77 8.05
N LYS A 25 5.00 -3.04 8.59
CA LYS A 25 6.33 -3.59 8.91
C LYS A 25 6.28 -4.79 9.84
N ASP A 26 5.40 -4.77 10.83
CA ASP A 26 5.30 -5.85 11.81
C ASP A 26 4.51 -7.02 11.24
N SER A 27 3.49 -6.75 10.42
CA SER A 27 2.83 -7.77 9.59
C SER A 27 3.82 -8.48 8.66
N VAL A 28 4.70 -7.72 7.98
CA VAL A 28 5.74 -8.28 7.10
C VAL A 28 6.73 -9.13 7.89
N LYS A 29 7.16 -8.70 9.09
CA LYS A 29 8.05 -9.49 9.96
C LYS A 29 7.49 -10.87 10.30
N THR A 30 6.16 -11.03 10.37
CA THR A 30 5.55 -12.36 10.61
C THR A 30 5.84 -13.37 9.51
N SER A 31 6.27 -12.92 8.32
CA SER A 31 6.63 -13.79 7.19
C SER A 31 7.70 -14.83 7.54
N VAL A 32 8.57 -14.55 8.53
CA VAL A 32 9.63 -15.47 8.96
C VAL A 32 9.09 -16.69 9.72
N LEU A 33 7.84 -16.65 10.19
CA LEU A 33 7.23 -17.73 10.96
C LEU A 33 6.91 -18.95 10.08
N SER A 34 6.38 -18.72 8.87
CA SER A 34 6.23 -19.76 7.83
C SER A 34 5.80 -19.16 6.49
N LYS A 35 5.87 -19.96 5.41
CA LYS A 35 5.32 -19.60 4.08
C LYS A 35 3.84 -19.19 4.13
N ARG A 36 3.10 -19.71 5.11
CA ARG A 36 1.70 -19.34 5.32
C ARG A 36 1.59 -17.88 5.76
N TRP A 37 2.35 -17.47 6.76
CA TRP A 37 2.37 -16.09 7.25
C TRP A 37 2.86 -15.11 6.18
N GLU A 38 3.84 -15.52 5.36
CA GLU A 38 4.28 -14.76 4.17
C GLU A 38 3.13 -14.50 3.17
N SER A 39 2.22 -15.46 2.98
CA SER A 39 1.03 -15.29 2.14
C SER A 39 -0.05 -14.43 2.81
N VAL A 40 -0.29 -14.63 4.11
CA VAL A 40 -1.38 -13.98 4.85
C VAL A 40 -1.19 -12.47 4.94
N TRP A 41 0.03 -11.98 5.23
CA TRP A 41 0.24 -10.53 5.35
C TRP A 41 -0.04 -9.82 4.01
N ARG A 42 0.23 -10.45 2.86
CA ARG A 42 -0.08 -9.89 1.54
C ARG A 42 -1.58 -9.79 1.24
N ARG A 43 -2.43 -10.38 2.09
CA ARG A 43 -3.88 -10.38 1.95
C ARG A 43 -4.59 -9.35 2.82
N VAL A 44 -3.87 -8.63 3.69
CA VAL A 44 -4.48 -7.60 4.52
C VAL A 44 -5.08 -6.49 3.64
N PRO A 45 -6.16 -5.81 4.10
CA PRO A 45 -6.85 -4.83 3.27
C PRO A 45 -6.12 -3.49 3.15
N GLY A 46 -5.02 -3.28 3.87
CA GLY A 46 -4.33 -2.00 3.95
C GLY A 46 -2.83 -2.11 3.82
N LEU A 47 -2.22 -1.16 3.13
CA LEU A 47 -0.79 -0.92 3.12
C LEU A 47 -0.51 0.45 3.73
N ASP A 48 0.39 0.50 4.70
CA ASP A 48 0.89 1.73 5.32
C ASP A 48 2.41 1.59 5.47
N LEU A 49 3.15 2.26 4.59
CA LEU A 49 4.60 2.13 4.46
C LEU A 49 5.29 3.49 4.50
N LYS A 50 6.34 3.55 5.30
CA LYS A 50 7.29 4.66 5.32
C LYS A 50 8.65 4.14 4.89
N TYR A 51 9.43 4.94 4.19
CA TYR A 51 10.81 4.58 3.86
C TYR A 51 11.60 4.09 5.10
N ASN A 52 11.51 4.86 6.20
CA ASN A 52 12.18 4.56 7.47
C ASN A 52 11.66 3.30 8.19
N ASP A 53 10.63 2.61 7.69
CA ASP A 53 10.20 1.32 8.26
C ASP A 53 11.18 0.18 7.97
N PHE A 54 12.02 0.30 6.95
CA PHE A 54 13.02 -0.69 6.54
C PHE A 54 14.40 -0.03 6.35
N PRO A 55 15.16 0.22 7.44
CA PRO A 55 16.49 0.82 7.33
C PRO A 55 17.45 -0.05 6.50
N GLU A 56 18.45 0.59 5.89
CA GLU A 56 19.46 0.01 4.98
C GLU A 56 20.21 -1.24 5.51
N GLU A 57 20.14 -1.51 6.81
CA GLU A 57 20.66 -2.73 7.45
C GLU A 57 19.83 -4.01 7.14
N PHE A 58 18.67 -3.88 6.47
CA PHE A 58 17.96 -5.02 5.89
C PHE A 58 18.71 -5.52 4.64
N PRO A 59 18.99 -6.84 4.52
CA PRO A 59 20.02 -7.33 3.62
C PRO A 59 19.74 -7.00 2.15
N PRO A 60 20.78 -6.65 1.37
CA PRO A 60 20.63 -6.24 -0.01
C PRO A 60 20.30 -7.46 -0.89
N HIS A 61 19.34 -7.27 -1.80
CA HIS A 61 19.07 -8.03 -3.03
C HIS A 61 17.74 -8.79 -3.22
N ASP A 62 16.86 -8.98 -2.22
CA ASP A 62 15.59 -9.71 -2.49
C ASP A 62 14.30 -9.16 -1.84
N GLN A 63 14.43 -8.09 -1.04
CA GLN A 63 13.31 -7.45 -0.33
C GLN A 63 13.45 -5.92 -0.31
N SER A 64 13.69 -5.30 -1.48
CA SER A 64 13.52 -3.85 -1.58
C SER A 64 12.07 -3.47 -1.24
N LEU A 65 11.87 -2.27 -0.68
CA LEU A 65 10.53 -1.72 -0.44
C LEU A 65 9.67 -1.82 -1.70
N GLU A 66 10.26 -1.53 -2.87
CA GLU A 66 9.59 -1.69 -4.16
C GLU A 66 9.09 -3.12 -4.40
N SER A 67 9.94 -4.12 -4.17
CA SER A 67 9.56 -5.53 -4.33
C SER A 67 8.43 -5.93 -3.38
N LEU A 68 8.39 -5.34 -2.18
CA LEU A 68 7.37 -5.60 -1.17
C LEU A 68 6.03 -5.00 -1.62
N VAL A 69 6.04 -3.74 -2.07
CA VAL A 69 4.85 -3.07 -2.62
C VAL A 69 4.34 -3.80 -3.85
N ASN A 70 5.23 -4.18 -4.78
CA ASN A 70 4.86 -4.95 -5.97
C ASN A 70 4.23 -6.30 -5.60
N LYS A 71 4.87 -7.09 -4.71
CA LYS A 71 4.33 -8.36 -4.21
C LYS A 71 2.97 -8.17 -3.53
N PHE A 72 2.78 -7.09 -2.77
CA PHE A 72 1.51 -6.78 -2.11
C PHE A 72 0.41 -6.41 -3.12
N LEU A 73 0.72 -5.57 -4.10
CA LEU A 73 -0.22 -5.12 -5.12
C LEU A 73 -0.61 -6.24 -6.10
N GLU A 74 0.31 -7.16 -6.39
CA GLU A 74 0.07 -8.34 -7.22
C GLU A 74 -0.72 -9.43 -6.51
N SER A 75 -0.67 -9.44 -5.17
CA SER A 75 -1.41 -10.36 -4.34
C SER A 75 -2.86 -9.93 -4.15
N ASN A 76 -3.75 -10.91 -4.05
CA ASN A 76 -5.13 -10.72 -3.59
C ASN A 76 -5.93 -9.68 -4.41
N LYS A 77 -5.91 -9.82 -5.75
CA LYS A 77 -6.62 -8.93 -6.69
C LYS A 77 -8.14 -8.85 -6.46
N GLU A 78 -8.72 -9.87 -5.84
CA GLU A 78 -10.16 -9.96 -5.58
C GLU A 78 -10.60 -9.24 -4.29
N SER A 79 -9.65 -8.95 -3.38
CA SER A 79 -9.97 -8.27 -2.13
C SER A 79 -9.90 -6.76 -2.29
N ARG A 80 -10.96 -6.09 -1.83
CA ARG A 80 -11.05 -4.63 -1.82
C ARG A 80 -9.96 -4.05 -0.92
N MET A 81 -9.14 -3.19 -1.51
CA MET A 81 -8.19 -2.41 -0.74
C MET A 81 -8.94 -1.33 0.05
N GLN A 82 -8.68 -1.21 1.33
CA GLN A 82 -9.22 -0.15 2.17
C GLN A 82 -8.26 1.04 2.19
N THR A 83 -6.98 0.78 2.44
CA THR A 83 -5.99 1.83 2.68
C THR A 83 -4.72 1.59 1.87
N PHE A 84 -4.20 2.64 1.26
CA PHE A 84 -2.88 2.65 0.65
C PHE A 84 -2.18 3.94 1.07
N LYS A 85 -1.16 3.81 1.92
CA LYS A 85 -0.30 4.92 2.35
C LYS A 85 1.15 4.60 2.07
N ILE A 86 1.80 5.56 1.44
CA ILE A 86 3.21 5.49 1.10
C ILE A 86 3.85 6.85 1.34
N GLN A 87 5.01 6.83 2.02
CA GLN A 87 5.83 8.00 2.34
C GLN A 87 7.26 7.75 1.90
N PHE A 88 7.77 8.57 0.98
CA PHE A 88 9.11 8.48 0.42
C PHE A 88 9.89 9.78 0.61
N GLU A 89 11.18 9.65 0.89
CA GLU A 89 12.15 10.75 0.88
C GLU A 89 12.94 10.73 -0.45
N TYR A 90 13.72 11.78 -0.74
CA TYR A 90 14.43 11.97 -2.00
C TYR A 90 15.26 10.74 -2.47
N GLU A 91 15.31 10.50 -3.80
CA GLU A 91 16.06 9.43 -4.52
C GLU A 91 15.57 7.97 -4.42
N GLN A 92 14.48 7.69 -3.70
CA GLN A 92 14.17 6.31 -3.27
C GLN A 92 13.12 5.56 -4.11
N CYS A 93 12.44 6.25 -5.02
CA CYS A 93 11.40 5.64 -5.86
C CYS A 93 11.39 6.28 -7.25
N ASP A 94 11.29 5.44 -8.27
CA ASP A 94 11.04 5.87 -9.64
C ASP A 94 9.61 6.44 -9.79
N ASP A 95 9.49 7.60 -10.44
CA ASP A 95 8.23 8.34 -10.55
C ASP A 95 7.19 7.52 -11.33
N ASP A 96 7.63 6.80 -12.37
CA ASP A 96 6.79 5.89 -13.15
C ASP A 96 6.29 4.70 -12.30
N GLN A 97 7.13 4.20 -11.39
CA GLN A 97 6.76 3.08 -10.52
C GLN A 97 5.71 3.49 -9.48
N LEU A 98 5.79 4.72 -8.96
CA LEU A 98 4.78 5.28 -8.05
C LEU A 98 3.42 5.41 -8.74
N VAL A 99 3.39 5.93 -9.96
CA VAL A 99 2.19 6.03 -10.81
C VAL A 99 1.54 4.65 -10.98
N VAL A 100 2.34 3.62 -11.29
CA VAL A 100 1.86 2.23 -11.41
C VAL A 100 1.26 1.72 -10.10
N TRP A 101 1.85 2.07 -8.95
CA TRP A 101 1.32 1.64 -7.66
C TRP A 101 -0.02 2.29 -7.33
N ILE A 102 -0.14 3.59 -7.59
CA ILE A 102 -1.38 4.34 -7.43
C ILE A 102 -2.48 3.73 -8.31
N ASP A 103 -2.19 3.46 -9.58
CA ASP A 103 -3.15 2.85 -10.51
C ASP A 103 -3.63 1.49 -10.03
N LYS A 104 -2.70 0.61 -9.62
CA LYS A 104 -3.05 -0.70 -9.07
C LYS A 104 -3.89 -0.59 -7.79
N ALA A 105 -3.62 0.39 -6.94
CA ALA A 105 -4.40 0.63 -5.72
C ALA A 105 -5.82 1.11 -6.06
N VAL A 106 -5.95 2.03 -7.03
CA VAL A 106 -7.24 2.53 -7.53
C VAL A 106 -8.05 1.40 -8.19
N ASP A 107 -7.41 0.59 -9.04
CA ASP A 107 -8.05 -0.58 -9.69
C ASP A 107 -8.56 -1.61 -8.67
N ARG A 108 -7.87 -1.73 -7.53
CA ARG A 108 -8.29 -2.57 -6.39
C ARG A 108 -9.36 -1.93 -5.50
N GLY A 109 -9.83 -0.74 -5.88
CA GLY A 109 -10.91 -0.05 -5.21
C GLY A 109 -10.50 0.53 -3.85
N VAL A 110 -9.29 1.08 -3.74
CA VAL A 110 -8.81 1.77 -2.53
C VAL A 110 -9.81 2.85 -2.07
N GLN A 111 -9.99 2.96 -0.75
CA GLN A 111 -10.88 3.97 -0.14
C GLN A 111 -10.09 5.14 0.45
N HIS A 112 -8.93 4.87 1.03
CA HIS A 112 -8.07 5.86 1.66
C HIS A 112 -6.70 5.84 1.00
N LEU A 113 -6.43 6.85 0.18
CA LEU A 113 -5.16 7.01 -0.52
C LEU A 113 -4.38 8.16 0.12
N TYR A 114 -3.15 7.86 0.55
CA TYR A 114 -2.19 8.83 1.06
C TYR A 114 -0.87 8.66 0.33
N VAL A 115 -0.38 9.73 -0.29
CA VAL A 115 0.91 9.75 -0.97
C VAL A 115 1.66 11.00 -0.54
N GLU A 116 2.89 10.80 -0.08
CA GLU A 116 3.82 11.87 0.27
C GLU A 116 5.18 11.54 -0.33
N THR A 117 5.74 12.51 -1.07
CA THR A 117 7.00 12.39 -1.82
C THR A 117 7.64 13.76 -1.94
N GLU A 118 8.96 13.87 -2.04
CA GLU A 118 9.65 15.16 -2.17
C GLU A 118 9.93 15.56 -3.64
N LYS A 119 9.46 14.76 -4.61
CA LYS A 119 9.89 14.85 -6.02
C LYS A 119 8.83 15.37 -7.00
N ALA A 120 7.62 15.66 -6.51
CA ALA A 120 6.47 16.10 -7.32
C ALA A 120 6.22 15.28 -8.62
N PRO A 121 6.12 13.94 -8.55
CA PRO A 121 5.77 13.13 -9.71
C PRO A 121 4.35 13.45 -10.18
N ASN A 122 4.15 13.38 -11.49
CA ASN A 122 2.84 13.56 -12.10
C ASN A 122 1.96 12.33 -11.84
N ILE A 123 0.91 12.51 -11.05
CA ILE A 123 -0.05 11.46 -10.69
C ILE A 123 -0.96 11.08 -11.87
N THR A 124 -1.40 9.81 -11.86
CA THR A 124 -2.26 9.24 -12.88
C THR A 124 -3.70 9.76 -12.91
N GLN A 125 -4.29 9.69 -14.10
CA GLN A 125 -5.69 9.98 -14.38
C GLN A 125 -6.68 9.05 -13.67
N SER A 126 -6.24 7.87 -13.21
CA SER A 126 -7.10 6.86 -12.56
C SER A 126 -7.77 7.38 -11.29
N ILE A 127 -7.08 8.25 -10.53
CA ILE A 127 -7.63 8.85 -9.30
C ILE A 127 -8.92 9.60 -9.62
N TYR A 128 -8.94 10.39 -10.70
CA TYR A 128 -10.06 11.27 -11.05
C TYR A 128 -11.37 10.54 -11.37
N THR A 129 -11.33 9.24 -11.65
CA THR A 129 -12.50 8.43 -12.02
C THR A 129 -12.82 7.34 -10.99
N SER A 130 -12.14 7.33 -9.84
CA SER A 130 -12.38 6.33 -8.79
C SER A 130 -13.76 6.47 -8.17
N ASN A 131 -14.50 5.36 -8.15
CA ASN A 131 -15.81 5.27 -7.48
C ASN A 131 -15.72 4.75 -6.03
N THR A 132 -14.51 4.44 -5.54
CA THR A 132 -14.29 3.89 -4.19
C THR A 132 -13.58 4.86 -3.26
N LEU A 133 -12.82 5.82 -3.79
CA LEU A 133 -12.07 6.78 -2.99
C LEU A 133 -13.01 7.58 -2.07
N VAL A 134 -12.70 7.54 -0.78
CA VAL A 134 -13.37 8.27 0.30
C VAL A 134 -12.47 9.38 0.85
N SER A 135 -11.17 9.13 0.94
CA SER A 135 -10.16 10.10 1.37
C SER A 135 -8.97 10.09 0.42
N LEU A 136 -8.57 11.28 -0.03
CA LEU A 136 -7.40 11.50 -0.86
C LEU A 136 -6.48 12.53 -0.18
N THR A 137 -5.24 12.13 0.08
CA THR A 137 -4.21 13.02 0.62
C THR A 137 -2.95 12.91 -0.23
N LEU A 138 -2.53 14.04 -0.81
CA LEU A 138 -1.36 14.15 -1.67
C LEU A 138 -0.49 15.29 -1.15
N LEU A 139 0.72 14.99 -0.71
CA LEU A 139 1.69 15.96 -0.20
C LEU A 139 2.93 15.97 -1.10
N SER A 140 3.27 17.13 -1.64
CA SER A 140 4.43 17.32 -2.52
C SER A 140 4.38 16.43 -3.78
N VAL A 141 3.16 16.20 -4.31
CA VAL A 141 2.91 15.36 -5.50
C VAL A 141 2.26 16.16 -6.62
N GLY A 142 2.81 16.12 -7.83
CA GLY A 142 2.25 16.81 -8.99
C GLY A 142 0.94 16.18 -9.46
N LEU A 143 -0.07 17.00 -9.74
CA LEU A 143 -1.32 16.56 -10.34
C LEU A 143 -1.37 16.93 -11.83
N GLU A 144 -1.39 15.93 -12.71
CA GLU A 144 -1.71 16.20 -14.11
C GLU A 144 -3.13 16.72 -14.24
N SER A 145 -3.34 17.70 -15.12
CA SER A 145 -4.70 18.15 -15.44
C SER A 145 -5.54 16.97 -15.94
N PRO A 146 -6.80 16.84 -15.49
CA PRO A 146 -7.67 15.76 -15.92
C PRO A 146 -7.95 15.87 -17.42
N LYS A 147 -7.71 14.80 -18.16
CA LYS A 147 -7.97 14.70 -19.61
C LYS A 147 -9.44 14.40 -19.92
N ASN A 148 -10.16 13.87 -18.94
CA ASN A 148 -11.56 13.45 -19.03
C ASN A 148 -12.39 14.07 -17.90
N VAL A 149 -13.70 13.84 -17.93
CA VAL A 149 -14.60 14.28 -16.85
C VAL A 149 -14.21 13.62 -15.53
N VAL A 150 -13.99 14.45 -14.50
CA VAL A 150 -13.70 14.01 -13.13
C VAL A 150 -14.98 13.49 -12.47
N SER A 151 -14.92 12.31 -11.88
CA SER A 151 -16.03 11.67 -11.17
C SER A 151 -15.52 10.92 -9.95
N LEU A 152 -15.75 11.51 -8.78
CA LEU A 152 -15.29 11.03 -7.46
C LEU A 152 -16.50 10.92 -6.50
N PRO A 153 -17.49 10.06 -6.77
CA PRO A 153 -18.80 10.08 -6.10
C PRO A 153 -18.77 9.77 -4.59
N CYS A 154 -17.74 9.07 -4.13
CA CYS A 154 -17.59 8.66 -2.73
C CYS A 154 -16.63 9.55 -1.93
N LEU A 155 -15.96 10.51 -2.59
CA LEU A 155 -14.91 11.29 -1.97
C LEU A 155 -15.50 12.27 -0.95
N LYS A 156 -15.01 12.20 0.28
CA LYS A 156 -15.46 13.04 1.40
C LYS A 156 -14.37 13.98 1.89
N MET A 157 -13.10 13.58 1.74
CA MET A 157 -11.96 14.38 2.16
C MET A 157 -10.91 14.41 1.06
N MET A 158 -10.42 15.62 0.77
CA MET A 158 -9.37 15.89 -0.20
C MET A 158 -8.39 16.86 0.44
N HIS A 159 -7.13 16.46 0.52
CA HIS A 159 -6.04 17.28 1.02
C HIS A 159 -4.88 17.22 0.04
N ILE A 160 -4.42 18.39 -0.36
CA ILE A 160 -3.42 18.60 -1.40
C ILE A 160 -2.53 19.72 -0.89
N GLU A 161 -1.23 19.45 -0.79
CA GLU A 161 -0.20 20.39 -0.33
C GLU A 161 1.02 20.29 -1.24
N ASP A 162 1.65 21.42 -1.54
CA ASP A 162 2.86 21.52 -2.36
C ASP A 162 2.77 20.82 -3.74
N VAL A 163 1.64 21.02 -4.42
CA VAL A 163 1.29 20.39 -5.72
C VAL A 163 1.51 21.29 -6.92
#